data_AF-V9LJ08-F1
#
_entry.id   AF-V9LJ08-F1
#
_cell.length_a   1.000
_cell.length_b   1.000
_cell.length_c   1.000
_cell.angle_alpha   90.00
_cell.angle_beta   90.00
_cell.angle_gamma   90.00
#
_symmetry.space_group_name_H-M   'P 1'
#
loop_
_entity.id
_entity.type
_entity.pdbx_description
1 polymer ?
#
loop_
_entity_poly.entity_id
_entity_poly.type
_entity_poly.pdbx_seq_one_letter_code
_entity_poly.pdbx_strand_id
1 'polypeptide(L)'
;IVEGWFSLYHRRIPGDQAFLSQLWKEYAKGDSRYVLADNFTVCMETITAVAWGPLSIWTVVAFLHNKPYRFVLQLIVSLGQLYGDVLYFFTEYREGFQHGEFGHPVHFWFYFVFMNSLWVVVPGVLIGDAWRHLTRAQLVTDGRTLEAKPNKSKTK
;
A
#
# COMPACT_ATOMS: atom_id res chain seq x y z
N ILE A 1 -11.92 -6.38 -0.34
CA ILE A 1 -12.77 -7.43 -0.97
C ILE A 1 -11.90 -8.44 -1.72
N VAL A 2 -11.11 -8.00 -2.70
CA VAL A 2 -10.28 -8.88 -3.55
C VAL A 2 -9.27 -9.70 -2.73
N GLU A 3 -8.46 -9.04 -1.90
CA GLU A 3 -7.47 -9.69 -1.00
C GLU A 3 -8.12 -10.55 0.08
N GLY A 4 -9.29 -10.14 0.57
CA GLY A 4 -10.08 -10.93 1.52
C GLY A 4 -10.59 -12.24 0.89
N TRP A 5 -10.95 -12.21 -0.40
CA TRP A 5 -11.28 -13.42 -1.14
C TRP A 5 -10.06 -14.35 -1.26
N PHE A 6 -8.90 -13.81 -1.60
CA PHE A 6 -7.66 -14.58 -1.63
C PHE A 6 -7.36 -15.22 -0.26
N SER A 7 -7.40 -14.42 0.80
CA SER A 7 -7.10 -14.87 2.17
C SER A 7 -7.98 -16.07 2.58
N LEU A 8 -9.28 -16.03 2.27
CA LEU A 8 -10.23 -17.09 2.62
C LEU A 8 -10.18 -18.30 1.68
N TYR A 9 -9.89 -18.09 0.39
CA TYR A 9 -10.08 -19.11 -0.65
C TYR A 9 -8.80 -19.51 -1.40
N HIS A 10 -7.60 -19.05 -0.99
CA HIS A 10 -6.33 -19.27 -1.70
C HIS A 10 -6.10 -20.73 -2.15
N ARG A 11 -6.45 -21.72 -1.31
CA ARG A 11 -6.29 -23.16 -1.64
C ARG A 11 -7.25 -23.67 -2.73
N ARG A 12 -8.35 -22.96 -2.98
CA ARG A 12 -9.41 -23.34 -3.93
C ARG A 12 -9.31 -22.57 -5.25
N ILE A 13 -8.62 -21.42 -5.26
CA ILE A 13 -8.46 -20.56 -6.45
C ILE A 13 -8.05 -21.31 -7.72
N PRO A 14 -7.13 -22.30 -7.70
CA PRO A 14 -6.73 -22.98 -8.93
C PRO A 14 -7.89 -23.66 -9.67
N GLY A 15 -8.82 -24.26 -8.93
CA GLY A 15 -10.00 -24.95 -9.49
C GLY A 15 -11.26 -24.09 -9.57
N ASP A 16 -11.34 -23.01 -8.80
CA ASP A 16 -12.54 -22.18 -8.68
C ASP A 16 -12.79 -21.32 -9.92
N GLN A 17 -14.06 -21.20 -10.30
CA GLN A 17 -14.50 -20.46 -11.48
C GLN A 17 -15.15 -19.11 -11.15
N ALA A 18 -15.30 -18.77 -9.86
CA ALA A 18 -15.81 -17.46 -9.45
C ALA A 18 -14.97 -16.32 -10.05
N PHE A 19 -15.61 -15.19 -10.36
CA PHE A 19 -14.95 -14.04 -10.98
C PHE A 19 -13.69 -13.57 -10.23
N LEU A 20 -13.75 -13.47 -8.89
CA LEU A 20 -12.60 -13.08 -8.08
C LEU A 20 -11.47 -14.11 -8.12
N SER A 21 -11.78 -15.40 -8.24
CA SER A 21 -10.77 -16.45 -8.43
C SER A 21 -10.16 -16.40 -9.83
N GLN A 22 -10.92 -16.05 -10.86
CA GLN A 22 -10.37 -15.79 -12.20
C GLN A 22 -9.46 -14.57 -12.20
N LEU A 23 -9.82 -13.50 -11.50
CA LEU A 23 -8.97 -12.32 -11.34
C LEU A 23 -7.63 -12.69 -10.70
N TRP A 24 -7.64 -13.50 -9.63
CA TRP A 24 -6.41 -13.97 -9.00
C TRP A 24 -5.60 -14.91 -9.89
N LYS A 25 -6.24 -15.77 -10.68
CA LYS A 25 -5.54 -16.60 -11.67
C LYS A 25 -4.91 -15.77 -12.78
N GLU A 26 -5.56 -14.69 -13.21
CA GLU A 26 -4.97 -13.76 -14.19
C GLU A 26 -3.75 -13.05 -13.59
N TYR A 27 -3.89 -12.50 -12.39
CA TYR A 27 -2.79 -11.84 -11.70
C TYR A 27 -1.63 -12.79 -11.42
N ALA A 28 -1.93 -14.05 -11.11
CA ALA A 28 -0.93 -15.08 -10.86
C ALA A 28 -0.07 -15.47 -12.08
N LYS A 29 -0.42 -15.01 -13.29
CA LYS A 29 0.50 -15.08 -14.44
C LYS A 29 1.68 -14.11 -14.30
N GLY A 30 1.48 -13.00 -13.58
CA GLY A 30 2.54 -12.08 -13.16
C GLY A 30 3.33 -12.59 -11.97
N ASP A 31 2.65 -13.24 -11.02
CA ASP A 31 3.26 -13.79 -9.82
C ASP A 31 2.53 -15.04 -9.32
N SER A 32 3.12 -16.21 -9.60
CA SER A 32 2.54 -17.51 -9.29
C SER A 32 2.42 -17.79 -7.79
N ARG A 33 3.03 -17.00 -6.90
CA ARG A 33 2.88 -17.13 -5.43
C ARG A 33 1.43 -17.05 -4.97
N TYR A 34 0.57 -16.36 -5.72
CA TYR A 34 -0.87 -16.28 -5.49
C TYR A 34 -1.64 -17.57 -5.85
N VAL A 35 -1.10 -18.42 -6.70
CA VAL A 35 -1.69 -19.75 -7.01
C VAL A 35 -1.02 -20.84 -6.16
N LEU A 36 0.26 -20.68 -5.85
CA LEU A 36 1.02 -21.57 -4.97
C LEU A 36 0.66 -21.40 -3.48
N ALA A 37 -0.04 -20.31 -3.15
CA ALA A 37 -0.37 -19.93 -1.79
C ALA A 37 0.88 -19.84 -0.90
N ASP A 38 1.88 -19.11 -1.38
CA ASP A 38 3.09 -18.82 -0.62
C ASP A 38 2.74 -18.24 0.77
N ASN A 39 3.49 -18.67 1.80
CA ASN A 39 3.19 -18.33 3.18
C ASN A 39 3.27 -16.81 3.43
N PHE A 40 4.28 -16.15 2.88
CA PHE A 40 4.43 -14.71 3.06
C PHE A 40 3.26 -13.97 2.38
N THR A 41 2.97 -14.34 1.13
CA THR A 41 1.89 -13.75 0.34
C THR A 41 0.53 -13.91 1.03
N VAL A 42 0.19 -15.11 1.51
CA VAL A 42 -1.05 -15.36 2.26
C VAL A 42 -1.13 -14.53 3.54
N CYS A 43 -0.05 -14.48 4.33
CA CYS A 43 -0.02 -13.71 5.57
C CYS A 43 -0.17 -12.20 5.33
N MET A 44 0.59 -11.65 4.38
CA MET A 44 0.56 -10.24 4.03
C MET A 44 -0.83 -9.82 3.56
N GLU A 45 -1.39 -10.53 2.58
CA GLU A 45 -2.71 -10.23 2.02
C GLU A 45 -3.83 -10.35 3.06
N THR A 46 -3.69 -11.30 4.00
CA THR A 46 -4.62 -11.41 5.13
C THR A 46 -4.59 -10.17 5.99
N ILE A 47 -3.39 -9.66 6.34
CA ILE A 47 -3.24 -8.42 7.11
C ILE A 47 -3.81 -7.23 6.34
N THR A 48 -3.55 -7.12 5.04
CA THR A 48 -4.10 -6.04 4.21
C THR A 48 -5.62 -6.07 4.17
N ALA A 49 -6.20 -7.26 4.02
CA ALA A 49 -7.65 -7.43 4.00
C ALA A 49 -8.32 -7.11 5.35
N VAL A 50 -7.76 -7.56 6.48
CA VAL A 50 -8.42 -7.45 7.80
C VAL A 50 -8.06 -6.18 8.57
N ALA A 51 -6.90 -5.57 8.30
CA ALA A 51 -6.45 -4.36 8.96
C ALA A 51 -6.47 -3.15 8.02
N TRP A 52 -5.72 -3.21 6.91
CA TRP A 52 -5.55 -2.03 6.04
C TRP A 52 -6.84 -1.65 5.30
N GLY A 53 -7.65 -2.61 4.88
CA GLY A 53 -8.96 -2.36 4.27
C GLY A 53 -9.89 -1.58 5.19
N PRO A 54 -10.24 -2.11 6.39
CA PRO A 54 -11.09 -1.39 7.36
C PRO A 54 -10.49 -0.06 7.82
N LEU A 55 -9.18 0.00 8.09
CA LEU A 55 -8.52 1.25 8.51
C LEU A 55 -8.52 2.30 7.39
N SER A 56 -8.45 1.91 6.12
CA SER A 56 -8.56 2.85 4.99
C SER A 56 -9.96 3.47 4.94
N ILE A 57 -11.02 2.68 5.12
CA ILE A 57 -12.40 3.18 5.20
C ILE A 57 -12.53 4.14 6.39
N TRP A 58 -12.02 3.77 7.55
CA TRP A 58 -12.03 4.63 8.72
C TRP A 58 -11.25 5.93 8.48
N THR A 59 -10.10 5.85 7.80
CA THR A 59 -9.33 7.04 7.42
C THR A 59 -10.18 8.00 6.60
N VAL A 60 -10.88 7.51 5.56
CA VAL A 60 -11.79 8.34 4.75
C VAL A 60 -12.90 8.97 5.59
N VAL A 61 -13.57 8.18 6.43
CA VAL A 61 -14.63 8.69 7.34
C VAL A 61 -14.07 9.75 8.29
N ALA A 62 -12.86 9.56 8.83
CA ALA A 62 -12.20 10.51 9.70
C ALA A 62 -11.88 11.84 8.98
N PHE A 63 -11.51 11.78 7.70
CA PHE A 63 -11.35 12.97 6.85
C PHE A 63 -12.68 13.69 6.59
N LEU A 64 -13.74 12.96 6.23
CA LEU A 64 -15.06 13.54 5.98
C LEU A 64 -15.63 14.26 7.21
N HIS A 65 -15.36 13.74 8.42
CA HIS A 65 -15.79 14.34 9.68
C HIS A 65 -14.74 15.23 10.36
N ASN A 66 -13.67 15.61 9.66
CA ASN A 66 -12.59 16.46 10.17
C ASN A 66 -12.04 16.02 11.54
N LYS A 67 -11.96 14.71 11.79
CA LYS A 67 -11.48 14.17 13.07
C LYS A 67 -9.99 14.52 13.28
N PRO A 68 -9.55 14.80 14.51
CA PRO A 68 -8.18 15.22 14.79
C PRO A 68 -7.14 14.13 14.47
N TYR A 69 -7.52 12.86 14.59
CA TYR A 69 -6.65 11.71 14.35
C TYR A 69 -6.55 11.28 12.87
N ARG A 70 -7.20 11.98 11.93
CA ARG A 70 -7.26 11.58 10.51
C ARG A 70 -5.88 11.39 9.86
N PHE A 71 -4.93 12.27 10.16
CA PHE A 71 -3.55 12.17 9.65
C PHE A 71 -2.74 11.07 10.35
N VAL A 72 -3.09 10.71 11.59
CA VAL A 72 -2.49 9.54 12.26
C VAL A 72 -2.93 8.25 11.57
N LEU A 73 -4.22 8.12 11.24
CA LEU A 73 -4.72 6.97 10.49
C LEU A 73 -4.11 6.89 9.09
N GLN A 74 -4.05 8.02 8.37
CA GLN A 74 -3.36 8.10 7.07
C GLN A 74 -1.92 7.61 7.16
N LEU A 75 -1.17 8.05 8.17
CA LEU A 75 0.22 7.64 8.37
C LEU A 75 0.34 6.14 8.64
N ILE A 76 -0.49 5.59 9.55
CA ILE A 76 -0.46 4.17 9.92
C ILE A 76 -0.77 3.28 8.70
N VAL A 77 -1.86 3.56 8.00
CA VAL A 77 -2.26 2.78 6.82
C VAL A 77 -1.22 2.88 5.72
N SER A 78 -0.74 4.09 5.43
CA SER A 78 0.23 4.29 4.35
C SER A 78 1.56 3.60 4.65
N LEU A 79 2.03 3.64 5.90
CA LEU A 79 3.24 2.93 6.31
C LEU A 79 3.06 1.41 6.22
N GLY A 80 1.89 0.89 6.63
CA GLY A 80 1.57 -0.53 6.52
C GLY A 80 1.58 -1.03 5.07
N GLN A 81 0.97 -0.27 4.15
CA GLN A 81 0.97 -0.57 2.71
C GLN A 81 2.39 -0.56 2.13
N LEU A 82 3.14 0.52 2.39
CA LEU A 82 4.52 0.65 1.91
C LEU A 82 5.42 -0.49 2.44
N TYR A 83 5.29 -0.83 3.73
CA TYR A 83 6.08 -1.89 4.35
C TYR A 83 5.76 -3.27 3.75
N GLY A 84 4.47 -3.59 3.59
CA GLY A 84 4.04 -4.84 2.96
C GLY A 84 4.60 -4.97 1.55
N ASP A 85 4.48 -3.91 0.75
CA ASP A 85 4.89 -3.92 -0.65
C ASP A 85 6.42 -3.97 -0.83
N VAL A 86 7.18 -3.29 0.04
CA VAL A 86 8.65 -3.45 0.09
C VAL A 86 9.05 -4.89 0.39
N LEU A 87 8.38 -5.55 1.34
CA LEU A 87 8.63 -6.97 1.62
C LEU A 87 8.19 -7.88 0.47
N TYR A 88 7.11 -7.56 -0.23
CA TYR A 88 6.64 -8.28 -1.41
C TYR A 88 7.68 -8.29 -2.53
N PHE A 89 8.24 -7.12 -2.87
CA PHE A 89 9.31 -7.03 -3.84
C PHE A 89 10.60 -7.71 -3.35
N PHE A 90 10.95 -7.53 -2.08
CA PHE A 90 12.20 -8.05 -1.55
C PHE A 90 12.20 -9.59 -1.45
N THR A 91 11.08 -10.20 -1.10
CA THR A 91 10.95 -11.66 -1.07
C THR A 91 11.12 -12.25 -2.47
N GLU A 92 10.49 -11.68 -3.50
CA GLU A 92 10.64 -12.19 -4.87
C GLU A 92 12.04 -11.94 -5.43
N TYR A 93 12.63 -10.78 -5.14
CA TYR A 93 14.01 -10.48 -5.51
C TYR A 93 14.98 -11.49 -4.88
N ARG A 94 14.78 -11.86 -3.61
CA ARG A 94 15.59 -12.87 -2.90
C ARG A 94 15.42 -14.27 -3.49
N GLU A 95 14.28 -14.53 -4.11
CA GLU A 95 13.94 -15.77 -4.82
C GLU A 95 14.33 -15.73 -6.30
N GLY A 96 14.98 -14.65 -6.76
CA GLY A 96 15.52 -14.54 -8.11
C GLY A 96 14.46 -14.36 -9.20
N PHE A 97 13.28 -13.82 -8.85
CA PHE A 97 12.14 -13.66 -9.77
C PHE A 97 11.66 -14.97 -10.41
N GLN A 98 11.72 -16.08 -9.67
CA GLN A 98 11.36 -17.41 -10.16
C GLN A 98 9.85 -17.63 -10.33
N HIS A 99 9.01 -16.77 -9.74
CA HIS A 99 7.56 -16.98 -9.70
C HIS A 99 6.80 -16.34 -10.86
N GLY A 100 7.48 -15.78 -11.85
CA GLY A 100 6.90 -15.25 -13.08
C GLY A 100 7.90 -15.24 -14.23
N GLU A 101 7.44 -14.96 -15.45
CA GLU A 101 8.35 -14.81 -16.59
C GLU A 101 9.11 -13.47 -16.50
N PHE A 102 10.35 -13.53 -16.04
CA PHE A 102 11.19 -12.34 -15.86
C PHE A 102 11.33 -11.54 -17.15
N GLY A 103 11.03 -10.24 -17.07
CA GLY A 103 11.12 -9.30 -18.21
C GLY A 103 9.92 -9.30 -19.15
N HIS A 104 8.92 -10.17 -18.97
CA HIS A 104 7.71 -10.17 -19.80
C HIS A 104 6.96 -8.81 -19.71
N PRO A 105 6.66 -8.14 -20.83
CA PRO A 105 6.10 -6.77 -20.82
C PRO A 105 4.80 -6.60 -20.03
N VAL A 106 3.90 -7.58 -20.09
CA VAL A 106 2.61 -7.51 -19.36
C VAL A 106 2.75 -8.10 -17.96
N HIS A 107 3.03 -9.40 -17.85
CA HIS A 107 3.10 -10.10 -16.57
C HIS A 107 4.16 -9.53 -15.61
N PHE A 108 5.38 -9.27 -16.06
CA PHE A 108 6.42 -8.75 -15.18
C PHE A 108 6.35 -7.23 -15.06
N TRP A 109 6.45 -6.48 -16.16
CA TRP A 109 6.55 -5.03 -16.06
C TRP A 109 5.23 -4.36 -15.68
N PHE A 110 4.10 -4.81 -16.21
CA PHE A 110 2.81 -4.20 -15.92
C PHE A 110 2.18 -4.73 -14.62
N TYR A 111 1.99 -6.05 -14.48
CA TYR A 111 1.38 -6.61 -13.26
C TYR A 111 2.32 -6.56 -12.07
N PHE A 112 3.51 -7.14 -12.17
CA PHE A 112 4.40 -7.22 -11.01
C PHE A 112 5.03 -5.86 -10.65
N VAL A 113 5.61 -5.13 -11.61
CA VAL A 113 6.31 -3.87 -11.29
C VAL A 113 5.34 -2.69 -11.20
N PHE A 114 4.63 -2.35 -12.28
CA PHE A 114 3.88 -1.09 -12.36
C PHE A 114 2.69 -1.04 -11.41
N MET A 115 1.85 -2.08 -11.36
CA MET A 115 0.71 -2.10 -10.44
C MET A 115 1.21 -1.94 -9.01
N ASN A 116 2.08 -2.83 -8.50
CA ASN A 116 2.57 -2.74 -7.12
C ASN A 116 3.30 -1.42 -6.82
N SER A 117 4.06 -0.85 -7.78
CA SER A 117 4.69 0.47 -7.60
C SER A 117 3.72 1.60 -7.22
N LEU A 118 2.43 1.49 -7.55
CA LEU A 118 1.41 2.45 -7.09
C LEU A 118 1.24 2.41 -5.55
N TRP A 119 1.36 1.23 -4.94
CA TRP A 119 1.32 1.00 -3.49
C TRP A 119 2.64 1.34 -2.79
N VAL A 120 3.72 1.60 -3.53
CA VAL A 120 4.90 2.30 -3.01
C VAL A 120 4.70 3.81 -3.06
N VAL A 121 4.38 4.34 -4.24
CA VAL A 121 4.42 5.78 -4.52
C VAL A 121 3.30 6.53 -3.81
N VAL A 122 2.06 6.06 -3.91
CA VAL A 122 0.90 6.77 -3.33
C VAL A 122 1.01 6.80 -1.81
N PRO A 123 1.25 5.68 -1.10
CA PRO A 123 1.49 5.72 0.34
C PRO A 123 2.70 6.55 0.74
N GLY A 124 3.79 6.53 -0.04
CA GLY A 124 4.96 7.40 0.20
C GLY A 124 4.61 8.89 0.20
N VAL A 125 3.79 9.34 -0.75
CA VAL A 125 3.29 10.72 -0.79
C VAL A 125 2.39 11.03 0.41
N LEU A 126 1.48 10.11 0.76
CA LEU A 126 0.56 10.28 1.89
C LEU A 126 1.29 10.29 3.25
N ILE A 127 2.39 9.54 3.41
CA ILE A 127 3.26 9.62 4.58
C ILE A 127 3.86 11.02 4.69
N GLY A 128 4.39 11.56 3.60
CA GLY A 128 4.97 12.91 3.57
C GLY A 128 3.94 14.00 3.91
N ASP A 129 2.71 13.85 3.42
CA ASP A 129 1.59 14.75 3.74
C ASP A 129 1.19 14.67 5.23
N ALA A 130 0.95 13.45 5.73
CA ALA A 130 0.58 13.23 7.13
C ALA A 130 1.68 13.75 8.08
N TRP A 131 2.95 13.48 7.76
CA TRP A 131 4.09 13.97 8.52
C TRP A 131 4.06 15.50 8.64
N ARG A 132 3.90 16.22 7.52
CA ARG A 132 3.85 17.69 7.52
C ARG A 132 2.72 18.23 8.41
N HIS A 133 1.53 17.64 8.32
CA HIS A 133 0.38 18.06 9.11
C HIS A 133 0.56 17.78 10.61
N LEU A 134 1.06 16.60 10.96
CA LEU A 134 1.32 16.21 12.35
C LEU A 134 2.43 17.06 12.97
N THR A 135 3.54 17.29 12.25
CA THR A 135 4.62 18.17 12.71
C THR A 135 4.13 19.60 12.93
N ARG A 136 3.32 20.15 12.01
CA ARG A 136 2.73 21.49 12.18
C ARG A 136 1.85 21.57 13.43
N ALA A 137 1.03 20.56 13.69
CA ALA A 137 0.19 20.50 14.88
C ALA A 137 1.04 20.45 16.16
N GLN A 138 2.14 19.70 16.15
CA GLN A 138 3.06 19.63 17.30
C GLN A 138 3.74 20.98 17.54
N LEU A 139 4.24 21.64 16.50
CA LEU A 139 4.89 22.94 16.60
C LEU A 139 3.99 24.03 17.22
N VAL A 140 2.71 24.05 16.87
CA VAL A 140 1.72 24.96 17.47
C VAL A 140 1.58 24.68 18.96
N THR A 141 1.52 23.40 19.35
CA THR A 141 1.46 22.99 20.76
C THR A 141 2.71 23.39 21.53
N ASP A 142 3.89 23.31 20.92
CA ASP A 142 5.17 23.68 21.51
C ASP A 142 5.38 25.21 21.60
N GLY A 143 4.43 26.02 21.10
CA GLY A 143 4.55 27.48 21.04
C GLY A 143 5.56 28.00 20.01
N ARG A 144 6.02 27.14 19.09
CA ARG A 144 7.00 27.48 18.03
C ARG A 144 6.27 27.66 16.71
N THR A 145 6.09 28.90 16.24
CA THR A 145 5.56 29.14 14.89
C THR A 145 6.67 28.95 13.86
N LEU A 146 6.41 28.25 12.75
CA LEU A 146 7.33 28.23 11.60
C LEU A 146 7.44 29.66 11.08
N GLU A 147 8.55 30.35 11.35
CA GLU A 147 8.77 31.71 10.85
C GLU A 147 8.59 31.73 9.33
N ALA A 148 7.64 32.54 8.87
CA ALA A 148 7.44 32.78 7.45
C ALA A 148 8.73 33.35 6.87
N LYS A 149 9.24 32.77 5.78
CA LYS A 149 10.47 33.23 5.10
C LYS A 149 10.43 34.76 4.94
N PRO A 150 11.48 35.48 5.35
CA PRO A 150 11.50 36.94 5.23
C PRO A 150 11.38 37.32 3.75
N ASN A 151 10.36 38.11 3.47
CA ASN A 151 10.13 38.70 2.16
C ASN A 151 11.35 39.58 1.85
N LYS A 152 12.20 39.16 0.91
CA LYS A 152 13.29 40.00 0.41
C LYS A 152 12.67 41.18 -0.33
N SER A 153 12.35 42.24 0.41
CA SER A 153 12.02 43.52 -0.18
C SER A 153 13.23 43.96 -1.00
N LYS A 154 13.00 44.09 -2.30
CA LYS A 154 13.94 44.72 -3.23
C LYS A 154 14.21 46.12 -2.70
N THR A 155 15.41 46.33 -2.18
CA THR A 155 15.90 47.68 -1.89
C THR A 155 16.42 48.25 -3.20
N LYS A 156 16.01 49.50 -3.44
CA LYS A 156 16.16 50.32 -4.64
C LYS A 156 17.56 50.35 -5.23
#